data_AF-A0A358U9E1-F1
#
_entry.id   AF-A0A358U9E1-F1
#
_cell.length_a   1.000
_cell.length_b   1.000
_cell.length_c   1.000
_cell.angle_alpha   90.00
_cell.angle_beta   90.00
_cell.angle_gamma   90.00
#
_symmetry.space_group_name_H-M   'P 1'
#
loop_
_entity.id
_entity.type
_entity.pdbx_description
1 polymer ?
#
loop_
_entity_poly.entity_id
_entity_poly.type
_entity_poly.pdbx_seq_one_letter_code
_entity_poly.pdbx_strand_id
1 'polypeptide(L)'
;MVFEYLGKRIREERTKLRLTQEQLAEAAGVNESYIGQVERTEKNPSLETVVSIANSLGVTVDYLLQEEVHVEPNSLINELISVAKNKDTDELRLMLNICRMISEHSSKLRME
;
A
#
# COMPACT_ATOMS: atom_id res chain seq x y z
N MET A 1 -10.50 -8.45 0.75
CA MET A 1 -9.54 -9.45 0.20
C MET A 1 -8.80 -8.78 -0.94
N VAL A 2 -7.45 -8.65 -0.90
CA VAL A 2 -6.50 -8.21 -1.96
C VAL A 2 -7.07 -7.50 -3.21
N PHE A 3 -7.90 -8.16 -4.00
CA PHE A 3 -8.53 -7.63 -5.22
C PHE A 3 -9.45 -6.42 -5.04
N GLU A 4 -10.06 -6.26 -3.85
CA GLU A 4 -10.89 -5.11 -3.53
C GLU A 4 -10.08 -3.80 -3.51
N TYR A 5 -8.82 -3.88 -3.08
CA TYR A 5 -7.89 -2.74 -3.09
C TYR A 5 -7.31 -2.50 -4.47
N LEU A 6 -7.03 -3.57 -5.22
CA LEU A 6 -6.55 -3.48 -6.60
C LEU A 6 -7.53 -2.69 -7.49
N GLY A 7 -8.80 -3.08 -7.52
CA GLY A 7 -9.82 -2.41 -8.34
C GLY A 7 -9.98 -0.93 -7.97
N LYS A 8 -9.95 -0.63 -6.67
CA LYS A 8 -10.01 0.74 -6.14
C LYS A 8 -8.79 1.57 -6.56
N ARG A 9 -7.57 1.06 -6.38
CA ARG A 9 -6.33 1.76 -6.76
C ARG A 9 -6.23 2.01 -8.26
N ILE A 10 -6.61 1.03 -9.08
CA ILE A 10 -6.69 1.19 -10.54
C ILE A 10 -7.60 2.37 -10.89
N ARG A 11 -8.80 2.42 -10.29
CA ARG A 11 -9.74 3.52 -10.50
C ARG A 11 -9.17 4.87 -10.04
N GLU A 12 -8.55 4.91 -8.87
CA GLU A 12 -7.93 6.12 -8.33
C GLU A 12 -6.85 6.67 -9.28
N GLU A 13 -5.87 5.86 -9.67
CA GLU A 13 -4.82 6.28 -10.59
C GLU A 13 -5.36 6.68 -11.97
N ARG A 14 -6.31 5.92 -12.52
CA ARG A 14 -6.97 6.26 -13.77
C ARG A 14 -7.61 7.65 -13.70
N THR A 15 -8.33 7.95 -12.62
CA THR A 15 -8.99 9.25 -12.44
C THR A 15 -8.02 10.39 -12.17
N LYS A 16 -6.89 10.15 -11.48
CA LYS A 16 -5.79 11.13 -11.32
C LYS A 16 -5.22 11.54 -12.68
N LEU A 17 -5.08 10.58 -13.59
CA LEU A 17 -4.67 10.80 -14.98
C LEU A 17 -5.79 11.33 -15.90
N ARG A 18 -7.01 11.52 -15.37
CA ARG A 18 -8.21 11.96 -16.13
C ARG A 18 -8.57 11.05 -17.31
N LEU A 19 -8.25 9.77 -17.21
CA LEU A 19 -8.58 8.79 -18.24
C LEU A 19 -10.00 8.26 -18.06
N THR A 20 -10.72 8.02 -19.15
CA THR A 20 -11.95 7.21 -19.15
C THR A 20 -11.61 5.72 -19.01
N GLN A 21 -12.59 4.89 -18.66
CA GLN A 21 -12.40 3.43 -18.63
C GLN A 21 -12.05 2.89 -20.02
N GLU A 22 -12.64 3.45 -21.08
CA GLU A 22 -12.33 3.14 -22.48
C GLU A 22 -10.86 3.43 -22.81
N GLN A 23 -10.35 4.62 -22.43
CA GLN A 23 -8.97 5.01 -22.68
C GLN A 23 -7.96 4.12 -21.95
N LEU A 24 -8.24 3.74 -20.69
CA LEU A 24 -7.39 2.80 -19.97
C LEU A 24 -7.45 1.40 -20.61
N ALA A 25 -8.63 0.97 -21.04
CA ALA A 25 -8.82 -0.33 -21.67
C ALA A 25 -8.04 -0.43 -22.99
N GLU A 26 -8.10 0.61 -23.82
CA GLU A 26 -7.34 0.72 -25.06
C GLU A 26 -5.83 0.64 -24.78
N ALA A 27 -5.32 1.43 -23.83
CA ALA A 27 -3.91 1.43 -23.46
C ALA A 27 -3.43 0.07 -22.91
N ALA A 28 -4.28 -0.61 -22.12
CA ALA A 28 -3.98 -1.89 -21.51
C ALA A 28 -4.27 -3.10 -22.41
N GLY A 29 -4.81 -2.89 -23.62
CA GLY A 29 -5.12 -3.96 -24.57
C GLY A 29 -6.27 -4.88 -24.13
N VAL A 30 -7.27 -4.33 -23.42
CA VAL A 30 -8.46 -5.05 -22.94
C VAL A 30 -9.74 -4.31 -23.35
N ASN A 31 -10.90 -4.92 -23.11
CA ASN A 31 -12.19 -4.27 -23.35
C ASN A 31 -12.61 -3.36 -22.18
N GLU A 32 -13.28 -2.24 -22.50
CA GLU A 32 -13.77 -1.26 -21.53
C GLU A 32 -14.59 -1.89 -20.40
N SER A 33 -15.54 -2.77 -20.75
CA SER A 33 -16.42 -3.41 -19.76
C SER A 33 -15.65 -4.26 -18.75
N TYR A 34 -14.49 -4.81 -19.15
CA TYR A 34 -13.62 -5.57 -18.26
C TYR A 34 -12.87 -4.66 -17.29
N ILE A 35 -12.35 -3.51 -17.73
CA ILE A 35 -11.81 -2.49 -16.79
C ILE A 35 -12.88 -2.10 -15.78
N GLY A 36 -14.11 -1.85 -16.22
CA GLY A 36 -15.22 -1.54 -15.32
C GLY A 36 -15.51 -2.64 -14.30
N GLN A 37 -15.50 -3.90 -14.71
CA GLN A 37 -15.67 -5.05 -13.81
C GLN A 37 -14.50 -5.20 -12.83
N VAL A 38 -13.26 -4.99 -13.27
CA VAL A 38 -12.07 -5.03 -12.40
C VAL A 38 -12.12 -3.91 -11.36
N GLU A 39 -12.45 -2.67 -11.76
CA GLU A 39 -12.55 -1.53 -10.83
C GLU A 39 -13.66 -1.70 -9.78
N ARG A 40 -14.70 -2.48 -10.09
CA ARG A 40 -15.78 -2.82 -9.15
C ARG A 40 -15.55 -4.12 -8.39
N THR A 41 -14.41 -4.78 -8.57
CA THR A 41 -14.10 -6.08 -7.93
C THR A 41 -15.05 -7.22 -8.36
N GLU A 42 -15.68 -7.09 -9.52
CA GLU A 42 -16.55 -8.12 -10.11
C GLU A 42 -15.76 -9.17 -10.90
N LYS A 43 -14.52 -8.83 -11.30
CA LYS A 43 -13.60 -9.71 -12.02
C LYS A 43 -12.20 -9.65 -11.43
N ASN A 44 -11.57 -10.81 -11.30
CA ASN A 44 -10.15 -10.92 -10.99
C ASN A 44 -9.33 -10.92 -12.29
N PRO A 45 -8.45 -9.93 -12.50
CA PRO A 45 -7.55 -9.91 -13.64
C PRO A 45 -6.44 -10.96 -13.54
N SER A 46 -5.93 -11.42 -14.68
CA SER A 46 -4.68 -12.19 -14.71
C SER A 46 -3.50 -11.29 -14.34
N LEU A 47 -2.38 -11.87 -13.92
CA LEU A 47 -1.16 -11.10 -13.63
C LEU A 47 -0.70 -10.30 -14.86
N GLU A 48 -0.80 -10.89 -16.05
CA GLU A 48 -0.46 -10.22 -17.32
C GLU A 48 -1.30 -8.95 -17.52
N THR A 49 -2.61 -9.03 -17.25
CA THR A 49 -3.48 -7.86 -17.33
C THR A 49 -3.16 -6.82 -16.27
N VAL A 50 -2.82 -7.24 -15.04
CA VAL A 50 -2.37 -6.30 -13.99
C VAL A 50 -1.09 -5.57 -14.39
N VAL A 51 -0.13 -6.29 -14.98
CA VAL A 51 1.12 -5.69 -15.52
C VAL A 51 0.79 -4.69 -16.64
N SER A 52 -0.10 -5.05 -17.57
CA SER A 52 -0.52 -4.16 -18.65
C SER A 52 -1.18 -2.87 -18.14
N ILE A 53 -2.08 -3.00 -17.16
CA ILE A 53 -2.74 -1.87 -16.50
C ILE A 53 -1.72 -1.01 -15.76
N ALA A 54 -0.80 -1.61 -15.00
CA ALA A 54 0.25 -0.88 -14.28
C ALA A 54 1.13 -0.06 -15.22
N ASN A 55 1.57 -0.66 -16.33
CA ASN A 55 2.35 0.03 -17.36
C ASN A 55 1.57 1.18 -18.00
N SER A 56 0.27 0.97 -18.28
CA SER A 56 -0.61 1.99 -18.87
C SER A 56 -0.84 3.19 -17.93
N LEU A 57 -0.86 2.93 -16.62
CA LEU A 57 -1.01 3.95 -15.58
C LEU A 57 0.33 4.57 -15.15
N GLY A 58 1.47 4.05 -15.62
CA GLY A 58 2.80 4.53 -15.25
C GLY A 58 3.19 4.22 -13.79
N VAL A 59 2.65 3.16 -13.21
CA VAL A 59 2.92 2.73 -11.83
C VAL A 59 3.49 1.31 -11.79
N THR A 60 4.01 0.89 -10.63
CA THR A 60 4.47 -0.49 -10.45
C THR A 60 3.31 -1.42 -10.11
N VAL A 61 3.44 -2.71 -10.45
CA VAL A 61 2.49 -3.75 -10.02
C VAL A 61 2.41 -3.84 -8.49
N ASP A 62 3.56 -3.70 -7.82
CA ASP A 62 3.65 -3.62 -6.36
C ASP A 62 2.74 -2.50 -5.82
N TYR A 63 2.79 -1.31 -6.40
CA TYR A 63 1.95 -0.18 -5.97
C TYR A 63 0.45 -0.47 -6.10
N LEU A 64 0.03 -1.13 -7.19
CA LEU A 64 -1.38 -1.50 -7.40
C LEU A 64 -1.85 -2.61 -6.45
N LEU A 65 -0.95 -3.52 -6.09
CA LEU A 65 -1.22 -4.65 -5.21
C LEU A 65 -0.87 -4.37 -3.75
N GLN A 66 -0.31 -3.20 -3.45
CA GLN A 66 0.07 -2.81 -2.10
C GLN A 66 -1.20 -2.76 -1.26
N GLU A 67 -1.49 -3.85 -0.56
CA GLU A 67 -2.29 -3.75 0.64
C GLU A 67 -1.64 -2.66 1.50
N GLU A 68 -2.45 -1.87 2.23
CA GLU A 68 -1.88 -1.36 3.47
C GLU A 68 -1.27 -2.57 4.14
N VAL A 69 0.05 -2.59 4.30
CA VAL A 69 0.66 -3.56 5.17
C VAL A 69 -0.12 -3.36 6.46
N HIS A 70 -0.99 -4.31 6.81
CA HIS A 70 -1.48 -4.40 8.17
C HIS A 70 -0.21 -4.70 8.95
N VAL A 71 0.44 -3.62 9.34
CA VAL A 71 1.63 -3.66 10.14
C VAL A 71 1.10 -4.08 11.49
N GLU A 72 0.99 -5.40 11.65
CA GLU A 72 0.62 -5.99 12.91
C GLU A 72 1.58 -5.43 13.95
N PRO A 73 1.12 -4.87 15.07
CA PRO A 73 2.00 -4.29 16.08
C PRO A 73 3.14 -5.25 16.46
N ASN A 74 2.85 -6.56 16.47
CA ASN A 74 3.84 -7.59 16.73
C ASN A 74 4.94 -7.68 15.66
N SER A 75 4.66 -7.38 14.40
CA SER A 75 5.66 -7.31 13.33
C SER A 75 6.68 -6.20 13.59
N LEU A 76 6.21 -5.00 13.97
CA LEU A 76 7.10 -3.88 14.34
C LEU A 76 7.87 -4.16 15.61
N ILE A 77 7.24 -4.78 16.60
CA ILE A 77 7.91 -5.16 17.84
C ILE A 77 9.03 -6.15 17.54
N ASN A 78 8.80 -7.14 16.66
CA ASN A 78 9.82 -8.09 16.25
C ASN A 78 10.97 -7.40 15.48
N GLU A 79 10.65 -6.45 14.61
CA GLU A 79 11.65 -5.65 13.91
C GLU A 79 12.48 -4.82 14.90
N LEU A 80 11.85 -4.13 15.85
CA LEU A 80 12.53 -3.40 16.93
C LEU A 80 13.45 -4.30 17.76
N ILE A 81 12.97 -5.49 18.15
CA ILE A 81 13.77 -6.50 18.87
C ILE A 81 14.97 -6.91 18.03
N SER A 82 14.79 -7.13 16.72
CA SER A 82 15.87 -7.52 15.82
C SER A 82 16.98 -6.46 15.74
N VAL A 83 16.59 -5.18 15.66
CA VAL A 83 17.53 -4.05 15.65
C VAL A 83 18.25 -3.92 16.99
N ALA A 84 17.53 -4.14 18.10
CA ALA A 84 18.07 -4.05 19.46
C ALA A 84 19.01 -5.21 19.82
N LYS A 85 18.88 -6.38 19.17
CA LYS A 85 19.51 -7.65 19.59
C LYS A 85 21.05 -7.60 19.68
N ASN A 86 21.70 -6.74 18.91
CA ASN A 86 23.16 -6.66 18.81
C ASN A 86 23.73 -5.32 19.31
N LYS A 87 22.99 -4.63 20.19
CA LYS A 87 23.35 -3.31 20.71
C LYS A 87 23.90 -3.39 22.12
N ASP A 88 24.82 -2.48 22.46
CA ASP A 88 25.35 -2.39 23.81
C ASP A 88 24.35 -1.72 24.79
N THR A 89 24.67 -1.74 26.07
CA THR A 89 23.78 -1.25 27.13
C THR A 89 23.48 0.26 26.98
N ASP A 90 24.45 1.04 26.54
CA ASP A 90 24.30 2.50 26.44
C ASP A 90 23.49 2.88 25.19
N GLU A 91 23.71 2.18 24.07
CA GLU A 91 22.88 2.27 22.88
C GLU A 91 21.41 1.92 23.20
N LEU A 92 21.17 0.80 23.90
CA LEU A 92 19.81 0.38 24.26
C LEU A 92 19.11 1.37 25.19
N ARG A 93 19.85 1.98 26.13
CA ARG A 93 19.31 3.03 27.02
C ARG A 93 18.90 4.26 26.23
N LEU A 94 19.71 4.69 25.27
CA LEU A 94 19.38 5.82 24.41
C LEU A 94 18.11 5.54 23.59
N MET A 95 18.02 4.37 22.97
CA MET A 95 16.85 3.95 22.20
C MET A 95 15.58 3.98 23.05
N LEU A 96 15.62 3.43 24.27
CA LEU A 96 14.48 3.45 25.20
C LEU A 96 14.06 4.87 25.61
N ASN A 97 15.03 5.76 25.85
CA ASN A 97 14.73 7.14 26.22
C ASN A 97 14.02 7.89 25.08
N ILE A 98 14.45 7.69 23.84
CA ILE A 98 13.79 8.27 22.66
C ILE A 98 12.36 7.73 22.53
N CYS A 99 12.17 6.41 22.65
CA CYS A 99 10.83 5.82 22.56
C CYS A 99 9.87 6.36 23.63
N ARG A 100 10.34 6.57 24.86
CA ARG A 100 9.53 7.16 25.95
C ARG A 100 9.14 8.61 25.65
N MET A 101 10.10 9.41 25.19
CA MET A 101 9.86 10.82 24.84
C MET A 101 8.81 10.97 23.74
N ILE A 102 8.87 10.12 22.71
CA ILE A 102 7.87 10.08 21.62
C ILE A 102 6.50 9.65 22.16
N SER A 103 6.46 8.63 23.04
CA SER A 103 5.21 8.13 23.63
C SER A 103 4.49 9.19 24.46
N GLU A 104 5.23 9.96 25.25
CA GLU A 104 4.67 11.05 26.06
C GLU A 104 4.13 12.20 25.21
N HIS A 105 4.78 12.55 24.10
CA HIS A 105 4.30 13.59 23.18
C HIS A 105 3.04 13.15 22.43
N SER A 106 3.01 11.90 21.94
CA SER A 106 1.86 11.37 21.22
C SER A 106 0.59 11.25 22.08
N SER A 107 0.76 11.07 23.39
CA SER A 107 -0.35 11.01 24.36
C SER A 107 -1.00 12.38 24.58
N LYS A 108 -0.20 13.46 24.57
CA LYS A 108 -0.70 14.84 24.73
C LYS A 108 -1.49 15.31 23.51
N LEU A 109 -1.02 14.99 22.30
CA LEU A 109 -1.69 15.34 21.03
C LEU A 109 -3.05 14.65 20.82
N ARG A 110 -3.37 13.58 21.56
CA ARG A 110 -4.68 12.89 21.49
C ARG A 110 -5.70 13.43 22.50
N MET A 111 -5.28 14.30 23.42
CA MET A 111 -6.13 14.88 24.47
C MET A 111 -6.58 16.31 24.14
N GLU A 112 -6.13 16.86 23.02
CA GLU A 112 -6.53 18.15 22.42
C GLU A 112 -7.41 17.90 21.18
#